data_AF-A0A7C3Z716-F1
#
_entry.id   AF-A0A7C3Z716-F1
#
_cell.length_a   1.000
_cell.length_b   1.000
_cell.length_c   1.000
_cell.angle_alpha   90.00
_cell.angle_beta   90.00
_cell.angle_gamma   90.00
#
_symmetry.space_group_name_H-M   'P 1'
#
loop_
_entity.id
_entity.type
_entity.pdbx_description
1 polymer ?
#
loop_
_entity_poly.entity_id
_entity_poly.type
_entity_poly.pdbx_seq_one_letter_code
_entity_poly.pdbx_strand_id
1 'polypeptide(L)'
;MNSSLKYEMGPIRPPNEATSLLLRFTRNCPWNGCLFCHIYKGKRFEKRSLEELKRDIDTVKEIHDSIIELSWRRGFAGKVTADLVAEIFSNPSSNECTRQVAIWMFYGKRHVFIQDANSLAGEKGVIIEALRYLKEKFPEIDRITSYARSKTVAKRYSVEDLASLREAGLTRLHIGLETGYDFLLKYMNKGVTKA
;
A
#
# COMPACT_ATOMS: atom_id res chain seq x y z
N MET A 1 -1.95 -12.10 21.51
CA MET A 1 -1.47 -11.29 20.37
C MET A 1 -0.79 -10.05 20.92
N ASN A 2 0.37 -9.70 20.37
CA ASN A 2 1.14 -8.54 20.82
C ASN A 2 0.54 -7.25 20.25
N SER A 3 -0.03 -6.40 21.10
CA SER A 3 -0.65 -5.13 20.71
C SER A 3 0.36 -4.06 20.27
N SER A 4 1.67 -4.29 20.47
CA SER A 4 2.73 -3.35 20.10
C SER A 4 3.12 -3.41 18.62
N LEU A 5 2.78 -4.50 17.91
CA LEU A 5 3.12 -4.67 16.49
C LEU A 5 2.36 -3.65 15.64
N LYS A 6 3.08 -2.67 15.10
CA LYS A 6 2.52 -1.58 14.29
C LYS A 6 3.42 -1.31 13.10
N TYR A 7 2.81 -1.21 11.93
CA TYR A 7 3.46 -0.76 10.69
C TYR A 7 2.70 0.45 10.15
N GLU A 8 3.30 1.18 9.22
CA GLU A 8 2.73 2.44 8.76
C GLU A 8 1.65 2.24 7.70
N MET A 9 0.43 2.73 8.00
CA MET A 9 -0.69 2.81 7.06
C MET A 9 -1.01 4.27 6.72
N GLY A 10 -1.33 4.52 5.46
CA GLY A 10 -1.74 5.80 4.93
C GLY A 10 -3.25 6.06 5.07
N PRO A 11 -3.69 7.31 4.83
CA PRO A 11 -5.06 7.75 5.12
C PRO A 11 -6.09 7.36 4.06
N ILE A 12 -5.67 6.93 2.87
CA ILE A 12 -6.57 6.68 1.74
C ILE A 12 -6.22 5.38 1.01
N ARG A 13 -7.28 4.71 0.56
CA ARG A 13 -7.29 3.64 -0.44
C ARG A 13 -8.55 3.78 -1.30
N PRO A 14 -8.54 3.32 -2.55
CA PRO A 14 -9.74 3.31 -3.36
C PRO A 14 -10.67 2.15 -2.94
N PRO A 15 -11.98 2.20 -3.24
CA PRO A 15 -12.93 1.16 -2.83
C PRO A 15 -12.58 -0.25 -3.34
N ASN A 16 -12.02 -0.35 -4.55
CA ASN A 16 -11.60 -1.62 -5.15
C ASN A 16 -10.38 -2.28 -4.49
N GLU A 17 -9.74 -1.61 -3.52
CA GLU A 17 -8.63 -2.13 -2.73
C GLU A 17 -9.04 -2.41 -1.27
N ALA A 18 -10.35 -2.59 -1.02
CA ALA A 18 -10.88 -2.78 0.34
C ALA A 18 -10.36 -4.01 1.07
N THR A 19 -9.94 -5.03 0.32
CA THR A 19 -9.44 -6.31 0.85
C THR A 19 -7.93 -6.46 0.72
N SER A 20 -7.24 -5.45 0.19
CA SER A 20 -5.80 -5.48 0.00
C SER A 20 -5.06 -5.16 1.29
N LEU A 21 -3.90 -5.81 1.50
CA LEU A 21 -2.94 -5.37 2.51
C LEU A 21 -2.49 -3.96 2.14
N LEU A 22 -2.53 -3.05 3.10
CA LEU A 22 -2.11 -1.67 2.91
C LEU A 22 -0.67 -1.52 3.41
N LEU A 23 0.18 -0.92 2.59
CA LEU A 23 1.56 -0.57 2.96
C LEU A 23 1.87 0.83 2.47
N ARG A 24 2.73 1.55 3.18
CA ARG A 24 3.01 2.96 2.87
C ARG A 24 4.45 3.14 2.41
N PHE A 25 4.75 3.12 1.11
CA PHE A 25 6.15 3.19 0.64
C PHE A 25 6.73 4.62 0.64
N THR A 26 5.87 5.62 0.56
CA THR A 26 6.23 7.03 0.68
C THR A 26 5.21 7.71 1.57
N ARG A 27 5.54 8.87 2.14
CA ARG A 27 4.58 9.65 2.91
C ARG A 27 4.07 10.83 2.08
N ASN A 28 2.76 10.95 2.02
CA ASN A 28 2.01 12.11 1.53
C ASN A 28 2.12 12.32 0.01
N CYS A 29 2.17 13.58 -0.46
CA CYS A 29 2.12 13.92 -1.88
C CYS A 29 3.27 14.86 -2.27
N PRO A 30 4.09 14.53 -3.28
CA PRO A 30 5.20 15.39 -3.72
C PRO A 30 4.75 16.65 -4.46
N TRP A 31 3.49 16.70 -4.90
CA TRP A 31 2.91 17.88 -5.55
C TRP A 31 2.17 18.76 -4.57
N ASN A 32 1.24 18.15 -3.82
CA ASN A 32 0.38 18.77 -2.82
C ASN A 32 -0.35 20.08 -3.25
N GLY A 33 -0.38 20.40 -4.55
CA GLY A 33 -0.90 21.64 -5.08
C GLY A 33 -2.35 21.58 -5.57
N CYS A 34 -2.90 20.39 -5.85
CA CYS A 34 -4.25 20.22 -6.37
C CYS A 34 -5.28 20.89 -5.45
N LEU A 35 -6.20 21.70 -6.00
CA LEU A 35 -7.17 22.44 -5.19
C LEU A 35 -8.25 21.53 -4.57
N PHE A 36 -8.62 20.46 -5.26
CA PHE A 36 -9.65 19.51 -4.82
C PHE A 36 -9.16 18.48 -3.77
N CYS A 37 -7.84 18.35 -3.58
CA CYS A 37 -7.29 17.31 -2.71
C CYS A 37 -6.97 17.88 -1.33
N HIS A 38 -7.74 17.50 -0.31
CA HIS A 38 -7.56 18.00 1.07
C HIS A 38 -6.65 17.10 1.93
N ILE A 39 -6.42 15.85 1.50
CA ILE A 39 -5.85 14.77 2.32
C ILE A 39 -4.44 15.08 2.85
N TYR A 40 -3.58 15.66 2.01
CA TYR A 40 -2.15 15.84 2.30
C TYR A 40 -1.74 17.29 2.60
N LYS A 41 -2.69 18.22 2.63
CA LYS A 41 -2.40 19.65 2.82
C LYS A 41 -1.68 19.89 4.16
N GLY A 42 -0.63 20.70 4.12
CA GLY A 42 0.22 20.97 5.29
C GLY A 42 1.18 19.84 5.68
N LYS A 43 1.14 18.68 5.00
CA LYS A 43 2.09 17.57 5.22
C LYS A 43 3.21 17.60 4.17
N ARG A 44 4.43 17.32 4.61
CA ARG A 44 5.61 17.25 3.72
C ARG A 44 5.67 15.88 3.04
N PHE A 45 6.13 15.85 1.80
CA PHE A 45 6.43 14.58 1.14
C PHE A 45 7.72 13.99 1.69
N GLU A 46 7.70 12.69 1.98
CA GLU A 46 8.88 11.98 2.45
C GLU A 46 9.06 10.68 1.67
N LYS A 47 10.32 10.41 1.30
CA LYS A 47 10.74 9.09 0.86
C LYS A 47 11.08 8.27 2.11
N ARG A 48 10.73 6.99 2.11
CA ARG A 48 11.11 6.06 3.19
C ARG A 48 12.30 5.22 2.75
N SER A 49 13.15 4.84 3.70
CA SER A 49 14.31 3.99 3.43
C SER A 49 13.89 2.53 3.23
N LEU A 50 14.75 1.73 2.60
CA LEU A 50 14.48 0.30 2.41
C LEU A 50 14.32 -0.43 3.76
N GLU A 51 15.07 -0.03 4.77
CA GLU A 51 15.04 -0.59 6.12
C GLU A 51 13.70 -0.30 6.83
N GLU A 52 13.13 0.89 6.64
CA GLU A 52 11.77 1.19 7.12
C GLU A 52 10.73 0.30 6.43
N LEU A 53 10.83 0.12 5.11
CA LEU A 53 9.87 -0.69 4.37
C LEU A 53 9.96 -2.18 4.73
N LYS A 54 11.18 -2.70 4.88
CA LYS A 54 11.39 -4.09 5.32
C LYS A 54 10.84 -4.32 6.72
N ARG A 55 11.07 -3.39 7.66
CA ARG A 55 10.50 -3.48 9.02
C ARG A 55 8.97 -3.53 9.03
N ASP A 56 8.32 -2.73 8.19
CA ASP A 56 6.86 -2.79 8.05
C ASP A 56 6.40 -4.15 7.51
N ILE A 57 7.07 -4.68 6.49
CA ILE A 57 6.77 -5.99 5.89
C ILE A 57 6.99 -7.12 6.92
N ASP A 58 8.08 -7.05 7.68
CA ASP A 58 8.38 -8.02 8.75
C ASP A 58 7.34 -7.95 9.86
N THR A 59 6.91 -6.74 10.25
CA THR A 59 5.82 -6.57 11.23
C THR A 59 4.51 -7.18 10.73
N VAL A 60 4.18 -7.02 9.44
CA VAL A 60 3.02 -7.70 8.83
C VAL A 60 3.17 -9.22 8.93
N LYS A 61 4.37 -9.75 8.68
CA LYS A 61 4.66 -11.18 8.79
C LYS A 61 4.50 -11.71 10.20
N GLU A 62 4.97 -10.98 11.21
CA GLU A 62 4.79 -11.33 12.62
C GLU A 62 3.30 -11.33 13.04
N ILE A 63 2.54 -10.34 12.57
CA ILE A 63 1.08 -10.29 12.78
C ILE A 63 0.40 -11.49 12.09
N HIS A 64 0.74 -11.75 10.83
CA HIS A 64 0.23 -12.89 10.08
C HIS A 64 0.44 -14.20 10.85
N ASP A 65 1.67 -14.44 11.32
CA ASP A 65 2.02 -15.68 12.03
C ASP A 65 1.31 -15.80 13.37
N SER A 66 1.15 -14.68 14.09
CA SER A 66 0.36 -14.61 15.33
C SER A 66 -1.12 -14.97 15.10
N ILE A 67 -1.70 -14.57 13.96
CA ILE A 67 -3.08 -14.90 13.59
C ILE A 67 -3.21 -16.39 13.25
N ILE A 68 -2.24 -16.97 12.54
CA ILE A 68 -2.22 -18.41 12.27
C ILE A 68 -2.11 -19.22 13.57
N GLU A 69 -1.22 -18.82 14.49
CA GLU A 69 -1.09 -19.47 15.80
C GLU A 69 -2.41 -19.39 16.59
N LEU A 70 -3.07 -18.22 16.59
CA LEU A 70 -4.38 -18.07 17.21
C LEU A 70 -5.42 -18.98 16.57
N SER A 71 -5.44 -19.07 15.24
CA SER A 71 -6.32 -19.98 14.50
C SER A 71 -6.17 -21.43 14.97
N TRP A 72 -4.93 -21.91 15.14
CA TRP A 72 -4.66 -23.24 15.69
C TRP A 72 -5.16 -23.40 17.13
N ARG A 73 -4.91 -22.42 18.01
CA ARG A 73 -5.41 -22.44 19.40
C ARG A 73 -6.92 -22.47 19.50
N ARG A 74 -7.62 -21.90 18.51
CA ARG A 74 -9.09 -21.90 18.43
C ARG A 74 -9.67 -23.11 17.70
N GLY A 75 -8.83 -24.03 17.23
CA GLY A 75 -9.29 -25.23 16.52
C GLY A 75 -9.68 -24.99 15.07
N PHE A 76 -9.30 -23.86 14.46
CA PHE A 76 -9.60 -23.54 13.06
C PHE A 76 -8.54 -24.07 12.07
N ALA A 77 -7.59 -24.89 12.54
CA ALA A 77 -6.57 -25.55 11.73
C ALA A 77 -5.76 -24.60 10.82
N GLY A 78 -5.39 -23.43 11.36
CA GLY A 78 -4.62 -22.40 10.64
C GLY A 78 -5.43 -21.58 9.63
N LYS A 79 -6.75 -21.82 9.49
CA LYS A 79 -7.63 -21.02 8.62
C LYS A 79 -8.06 -19.73 9.31
N VAL A 80 -8.14 -18.64 8.55
CA VAL A 80 -8.73 -17.39 9.02
C VAL A 80 -10.22 -17.40 8.70
N THR A 81 -11.05 -17.78 9.67
CA THR A 81 -12.50 -17.90 9.56
C THR A 81 -13.20 -16.59 9.93
N ALA A 82 -14.50 -16.49 9.61
CA ALA A 82 -15.32 -15.34 10.01
C ALA A 82 -15.36 -15.18 11.54
N ASP A 83 -15.47 -16.29 12.28
CA ASP A 83 -15.47 -16.30 13.75
C ASP A 83 -14.13 -15.79 14.32
N LEU A 84 -13.01 -16.21 13.73
CA LEU A 84 -11.69 -15.73 14.14
C LEU A 84 -11.54 -14.23 13.90
N VAL A 85 -11.99 -13.73 12.74
CA VAL A 85 -11.98 -12.30 12.44
C VAL A 85 -12.87 -11.54 13.43
N ALA A 86 -14.07 -12.02 13.72
CA ALA A 86 -14.97 -11.41 14.70
C ALA A 86 -14.31 -11.34 16.09
N GLU A 87 -13.62 -12.40 16.52
CA GLU A 87 -12.84 -12.40 17.77
C GLU A 87 -11.73 -11.34 17.76
N ILE A 88 -10.95 -11.24 16.68
CA ILE A 88 -9.89 -10.24 16.53
C ILE A 88 -10.45 -8.81 16.59
N PHE A 89 -11.62 -8.57 16.00
CA PHE A 89 -12.26 -7.25 15.99
C PHE A 89 -12.89 -6.88 17.34
N SER A 90 -13.42 -7.85 18.06
CA SER A 90 -13.98 -7.63 19.40
C SER A 90 -12.92 -7.54 20.49
N ASN A 91 -11.68 -7.96 20.22
CA ASN A 91 -10.58 -7.90 21.17
C ASN A 91 -10.04 -6.46 21.34
N PRO A 92 -10.12 -5.85 22.54
CA PRO A 92 -9.62 -4.49 22.78
C PRO A 92 -8.10 -4.35 22.64
N SER A 93 -7.34 -5.43 22.84
CA SER A 93 -5.89 -5.45 22.64
C SER A 93 -5.49 -5.52 21.15
N SER A 94 -6.44 -5.79 20.24
CA SER A 94 -6.19 -5.86 18.81
C SER A 94 -6.17 -4.46 18.20
N ASN A 95 -4.98 -4.04 17.76
CA ASN A 95 -4.78 -2.76 17.11
C ASN A 95 -5.23 -2.79 15.63
N GLU A 96 -5.26 -1.61 15.00
CA GLU A 96 -5.71 -1.46 13.60
C GLU A 96 -4.88 -2.28 12.61
N CYS A 97 -3.55 -2.35 12.80
CA CYS A 97 -2.65 -3.14 11.96
C CYS A 97 -3.02 -4.63 11.98
N THR A 98 -3.33 -5.17 13.18
CA THR A 98 -3.76 -6.56 13.35
C THR A 98 -5.08 -6.82 12.64
N ARG A 99 -6.05 -5.92 12.81
CA ARG A 99 -7.37 -6.02 12.17
C ARG A 99 -7.27 -5.97 10.65
N GLN A 100 -6.42 -5.11 10.11
CA GLN A 100 -6.23 -4.99 8.66
C GLN A 100 -5.61 -6.26 8.07
N VAL A 101 -4.55 -6.79 8.70
CA VAL A 101 -3.92 -8.05 8.26
C VAL A 101 -4.92 -9.21 8.36
N ALA A 102 -5.72 -9.28 9.42
CA ALA A 102 -6.75 -10.31 9.57
C ALA A 102 -7.79 -10.29 8.43
N ILE A 103 -8.26 -9.10 8.04
CA ILE A 103 -9.17 -8.93 6.89
C ILE A 103 -8.50 -9.32 5.59
N TRP A 104 -7.27 -8.86 5.35
CA TRP A 104 -6.52 -9.25 4.16
C TRP A 104 -6.36 -10.78 4.05
N MET A 105 -6.02 -11.46 5.16
CA MET A 105 -5.92 -12.91 5.21
C MET A 105 -7.26 -13.61 4.99
N PHE A 106 -8.34 -13.10 5.58
CA PHE A 106 -9.70 -13.62 5.41
C PHE A 106 -10.14 -13.60 3.94
N TYR A 107 -9.78 -12.54 3.19
CA TYR A 107 -10.03 -12.42 1.76
C TYR A 107 -8.96 -13.08 0.88
N GLY A 108 -8.14 -13.97 1.44
CA GLY A 108 -7.24 -14.84 0.69
C GLY A 108 -5.83 -14.29 0.46
N LYS A 109 -5.46 -13.16 1.07
CA LYS A 109 -4.09 -12.61 1.12
C LYS A 109 -3.36 -12.43 -0.23
N ARG A 110 -4.12 -12.17 -1.31
CA ARG A 110 -3.58 -12.11 -2.68
C ARG A 110 -3.14 -10.72 -3.13
N HIS A 111 -3.68 -9.67 -2.53
CA HIS A 111 -3.56 -8.31 -3.06
C HIS A 111 -2.92 -7.35 -2.07
N VAL A 112 -2.10 -6.44 -2.58
CA VAL A 112 -1.47 -5.37 -1.80
C VAL A 112 -1.70 -4.03 -2.48
N PHE A 113 -2.00 -3.02 -1.68
CA PHE A 113 -2.13 -1.64 -2.11
C PHE A 113 -1.08 -0.76 -1.41
N ILE A 114 -0.15 -0.24 -2.22
CA ILE A 114 0.84 0.73 -1.77
C ILE A 114 0.17 2.11 -1.74
N GLN A 115 -0.09 2.57 -0.52
CA GLN A 115 -0.79 3.79 -0.22
C GLN A 115 0.05 5.04 -0.49
N ASP A 116 -0.64 6.17 -0.37
CA ASP A 116 -0.20 7.53 -0.66
C ASP A 116 -0.17 7.96 -2.12
N ALA A 117 -0.08 9.28 -2.31
CA ALA A 117 -0.49 9.91 -3.56
C ALA A 117 0.37 9.54 -4.77
N ASN A 118 1.62 9.15 -4.55
CA ASN A 118 2.58 8.95 -5.63
C ASN A 118 3.81 8.15 -5.19
N SER A 119 3.63 6.89 -4.82
CA SER A 119 4.72 6.02 -4.32
C SER A 119 5.90 5.91 -5.29
N LEU A 120 5.64 5.99 -6.60
CA LEU A 120 6.66 6.02 -7.65
C LEU A 120 7.56 7.27 -7.63
N ALA A 121 7.28 8.27 -6.79
CA ALA A 121 8.19 9.38 -6.53
C ALA A 121 9.35 9.00 -5.60
N GLY A 122 9.30 7.85 -4.94
CA GLY A 122 10.41 7.27 -4.18
C GLY A 122 11.64 6.96 -5.05
N GLU A 123 12.65 6.37 -4.43
CA GLU A 123 13.83 5.89 -5.14
C GLU A 123 13.53 4.56 -5.83
N LYS A 124 13.87 4.42 -7.12
CA LYS A 124 13.49 3.25 -7.92
C LYS A 124 14.02 1.94 -7.34
N GLY A 125 15.32 1.92 -6.98
CA GLY A 125 15.97 0.76 -6.39
C GLY A 125 15.30 0.33 -5.09
N VAL A 126 15.04 1.29 -4.19
CA VAL A 126 14.33 1.03 -2.93
C VAL A 126 12.94 0.45 -3.16
N ILE A 127 12.16 0.99 -4.10
CA ILE A 127 10.82 0.47 -4.41
C ILE A 127 10.90 -0.96 -4.95
N ILE A 128 11.78 -1.21 -5.92
CA ILE A 128 11.95 -2.53 -6.54
C ILE A 128 12.37 -3.57 -5.49
N GLU A 129 13.36 -3.26 -4.66
CA GLU A 129 13.83 -4.17 -3.62
C GLU A 129 12.77 -4.41 -2.53
N ALA A 130 11.99 -3.40 -2.16
CA ALA A 130 10.88 -3.58 -1.22
C ALA A 130 9.76 -4.45 -1.80
N LEU A 131 9.44 -4.32 -3.09
CA LEU A 131 8.48 -5.17 -3.80
C LEU A 131 8.95 -6.63 -3.84
N ARG A 132 10.22 -6.86 -4.19
CA ARG A 132 10.84 -8.20 -4.18
C ARG A 132 10.80 -8.83 -2.81
N TYR A 133 11.19 -8.07 -1.77
CA TYR A 133 11.15 -8.54 -0.39
C TYR A 133 9.73 -8.89 0.08
N LEU A 134 8.74 -8.06 -0.28
CA LEU A 134 7.34 -8.35 0.00
C LEU A 134 6.89 -9.67 -0.66
N LYS A 135 7.26 -9.88 -1.93
CA LYS A 135 6.95 -11.11 -2.68
C LYS A 135 7.68 -12.34 -2.14
N GLU A 136 8.89 -12.17 -1.61
CA GLU A 136 9.62 -13.24 -0.93
C GLU A 136 8.90 -13.69 0.35
N LYS A 137 8.45 -12.74 1.17
CA LYS A 137 7.72 -13.04 2.42
C LYS A 137 6.32 -13.59 2.21
N PHE A 138 5.66 -13.18 1.13
CA PHE A 138 4.29 -13.54 0.80
C PHE A 138 4.19 -13.92 -0.70
N PRO A 139 4.65 -15.13 -1.07
CA PRO A 139 4.72 -15.56 -2.46
C PRO A 139 3.35 -15.63 -3.15
N GLU A 140 2.28 -15.81 -2.37
CA GLU A 140 0.89 -15.87 -2.85
C GLU A 140 0.33 -14.54 -3.37
N ILE A 141 0.99 -13.41 -3.10
CA ILE A 141 0.56 -12.11 -3.61
C ILE A 141 0.64 -12.13 -5.14
N ASP A 142 -0.46 -11.93 -5.83
CA ASP A 142 -0.49 -11.91 -7.30
C ASP A 142 -0.61 -10.50 -7.88
N ARG A 143 -1.06 -9.54 -7.07
CA ARG A 143 -1.32 -8.17 -7.51
C ARG A 143 -0.89 -7.15 -6.48
N ILE A 144 0.10 -6.34 -6.84
CA ILE A 144 0.45 -5.13 -6.11
C ILE A 144 0.01 -3.92 -6.93
N THR A 145 -0.66 -2.99 -6.26
CA THR A 145 -1.24 -1.78 -6.87
C THR A 145 -0.75 -0.53 -6.15
N SER A 146 -0.56 0.57 -6.86
CA SER A 146 -0.21 1.87 -6.26
C SER A 146 -0.95 3.02 -6.95
N TYR A 147 -1.17 4.12 -6.25
CA TYR A 147 -1.39 5.39 -6.94
C TYR A 147 -0.10 5.89 -7.60
N ALA A 148 -0.26 6.62 -8.70
CA ALA A 148 0.83 7.33 -9.35
C ALA A 148 0.33 8.62 -10.01
N ARG A 149 1.23 9.60 -10.14
CA ARG A 149 0.99 10.79 -10.97
C ARG A 149 1.48 10.54 -12.39
N SER A 150 0.69 10.94 -13.37
CA SER A 150 1.02 10.84 -14.81
C SER A 150 2.41 11.41 -15.11
N LYS A 151 2.68 12.64 -14.65
CA LYS A 151 3.99 13.30 -14.83
C LYS A 151 5.15 12.51 -14.21
N THR A 152 4.94 11.81 -13.09
CA THR A 152 5.99 11.00 -12.47
C THR A 152 6.31 9.79 -13.33
N VAL A 153 5.29 9.06 -13.78
CA VAL A 153 5.47 7.92 -14.68
C VAL A 153 6.14 8.39 -15.97
N ALA A 154 5.58 9.38 -16.66
CA ALA A 154 6.02 9.84 -17.97
C ALA A 154 7.43 10.47 -17.99
N LYS A 155 7.89 11.08 -16.89
CA LYS A 155 9.20 11.75 -16.85
C LYS A 155 10.30 10.96 -16.16
N ARG A 156 9.97 9.98 -15.32
CA ARG A 156 10.97 9.27 -14.52
C ARG A 156 11.16 7.81 -14.90
N TYR A 157 10.24 7.20 -15.63
CA TYR A 157 10.28 5.77 -15.92
C TYR A 157 10.33 5.54 -17.43
N SER A 158 11.36 4.82 -17.89
CA SER A 158 11.39 4.22 -19.22
C SER A 158 10.50 2.98 -19.28
N VAL A 159 10.36 2.39 -20.46
CA VAL A 159 9.62 1.12 -20.62
C VAL A 159 10.31 0.00 -19.84
N GLU A 160 11.64 -0.03 -19.83
CA GLU A 160 12.45 -1.01 -19.11
C GLU A 160 12.32 -0.85 -17.60
N ASP A 161 12.26 0.39 -17.09
CA ASP A 161 11.99 0.64 -15.67
C ASP A 161 10.59 0.11 -15.27
N LEU A 162 9.57 0.32 -16.12
CA LEU A 162 8.22 -0.16 -15.88
C LEU A 162 8.13 -1.69 -15.95
N ALA A 163 8.87 -2.31 -16.87
CA ALA A 163 9.01 -3.76 -16.94
C ALA A 163 9.64 -4.31 -15.65
N SER A 164 10.72 -3.67 -15.18
CA SER A 164 11.39 -4.05 -13.93
C SER A 164 10.47 -3.94 -12.70
N LEU A 165 9.65 -2.89 -12.64
CA LEU A 165 8.64 -2.75 -11.58
C LEU A 165 7.58 -3.85 -11.63
N ARG A 166 7.11 -4.19 -12.84
CA ARG A 166 6.14 -5.28 -13.04
C ARG A 166 6.72 -6.62 -12.62
N GLU A 167 7.95 -6.93 -13.02
CA GLU A 167 8.67 -8.15 -12.63
C GLU A 167 8.87 -8.24 -11.12
N ALA A 168 9.14 -7.11 -10.46
CA ALA A 168 9.22 -7.04 -9.00
C ALA A 168 7.86 -7.24 -8.30
N GLY A 169 6.74 -7.11 -9.03
CA GLY A 169 5.40 -7.40 -8.56
C GLY A 169 4.40 -6.24 -8.65
N LEU A 170 4.81 -5.04 -9.05
CA LEU A 170 3.91 -3.90 -9.23
C LEU A 170 3.12 -4.01 -10.54
N THR A 171 1.99 -4.69 -10.45
CA THR A 171 1.15 -5.07 -11.60
C THR A 171 0.11 -4.04 -12.03
N ARG A 172 -0.22 -3.05 -11.18
CA ARG A 172 -1.27 -2.07 -11.48
C ARG A 172 -0.93 -0.69 -10.93
N LEU A 173 -1.24 0.34 -11.73
CA LEU A 173 -1.16 1.74 -11.31
C LEU A 173 -2.51 2.42 -11.47
N HIS A 174 -2.97 3.10 -10.42
CA HIS A 174 -4.07 4.05 -10.50
C HIS A 174 -3.47 5.44 -10.80
N ILE A 175 -3.62 5.92 -12.03
CA ILE A 175 -3.04 7.19 -12.47
C ILE A 175 -4.06 8.31 -12.33
N GLY A 176 -3.73 9.33 -11.52
CA GLY A 176 -4.55 10.54 -11.39
C GLY A 176 -4.38 11.47 -12.60
N LEU A 177 -5.12 11.19 -13.70
CA LEU A 177 -5.23 12.05 -14.88
C LEU A 177 -6.22 13.20 -14.65
N GLU A 178 -7.37 12.88 -14.04
CA GLU A 178 -8.55 13.74 -13.79
C GLU A 178 -9.25 14.26 -15.04
N THR A 179 -8.52 14.88 -15.98
CA THR A 179 -9.08 15.46 -17.21
C THR A 179 -7.99 15.66 -18.27
N GLY A 180 -8.38 15.66 -19.54
CA GLY A 180 -7.53 16.03 -20.67
C GLY A 180 -7.62 17.49 -21.09
N TYR A 181 -8.30 18.35 -20.31
CA TYR A 181 -8.50 19.77 -20.65
C TYR A 181 -7.52 20.68 -19.88
N ASP A 182 -6.55 21.26 -20.60
CA ASP A 182 -5.46 22.05 -20.01
C ASP A 182 -5.93 23.22 -19.15
N PHE A 183 -7.01 23.90 -19.55
CA PHE A 183 -7.60 24.97 -18.75
C PHE A 183 -8.01 24.46 -17.37
N LEU A 184 -8.72 23.33 -17.30
CA LEU A 184 -9.18 22.75 -16.04
C LEU A 184 -8.01 22.20 -15.21
N LEU A 185 -7.01 21.59 -15.84
CA LEU A 185 -5.77 21.15 -15.16
C LEU A 185 -5.03 22.33 -14.51
N LYS A 186 -4.94 23.46 -15.21
CA LYS A 186 -4.35 24.69 -14.70
C LYS A 186 -5.21 25.29 -13.58
N TYR A 187 -6.52 25.40 -13.79
CA TYR A 187 -7.48 25.92 -12.81
C TYR A 187 -7.42 25.15 -11.49
N MET A 188 -7.40 23.81 -11.56
CA MET A 188 -7.30 22.94 -10.37
C MET A 188 -5.88 22.81 -9.81
N ASN A 189 -4.91 23.53 -10.37
CA ASN A 189 -3.49 23.47 -10.02
C ASN A 189 -2.96 22.02 -9.98
N LYS A 190 -3.24 21.23 -11.03
CA LYS A 190 -2.83 19.82 -11.10
C LYS A 190 -1.35 19.64 -11.42
N GLY A 191 -0.67 20.65 -11.93
CA GLY A 191 0.78 20.64 -12.21
C GLY A 191 1.21 19.75 -13.37
N VAL A 192 0.27 19.46 -14.30
CA VAL A 192 0.44 18.65 -15.51
C VAL A 192 -0.36 19.28 -16.65
N THR A 193 -0.07 18.85 -17.87
CA THR A 193 -0.79 19.19 -19.11
C THR A 193 -1.51 17.95 -19.65
N LYS A 194 -2.31 18.13 -20.70
CA LYS A 194 -2.89 17.04 -21.52
C LYS A 194 -1.80 16.15 -22.14
N ALA A 195 -0.74 16.78 -22.65
CA ALA A 195 0.45 16.11 -23.21
C ALA A 195 1.39 15.60 -22.11
#